data_AF-A0AAP2GEQ9-F1
#
_entry.id   AF-A0AAP2GEQ9-F1
#
_cell.length_a   1.000
_cell.length_b   1.000
_cell.length_c   1.000
_cell.angle_alpha   90.00
_cell.angle_beta   90.00
_cell.angle_gamma   90.00
#
_symmetry.space_group_name_H-M   'P 1'
#
loop_
_entity.id
_entity.type
_entity.pdbx_description
1 polymer ?
#
loop_
_entity_poly.entity_id
_entity_poly.type
_entity_poly.pdbx_seq_one_letter_code
_entity_poly.pdbx_strand_id
1 'polypeptide(L)' 'MNFLKIMGIVIIVATGLELLRIVTHYSSGNLESWPFGVEIGAAFAIWLGIFLIRRGNKQKKSGLQ' A
#
# COMPACT_ATOMS: atom_id res chain seq x y z
N MET A 1 -3.74 -19.22 3.93
CA MET A 1 -3.07 -17.93 3.70
C MET A 1 -3.59 -16.95 4.77
N ASN A 2 -2.74 -16.21 5.50
CA ASN A 2 -3.19 -15.37 6.63
C ASN A 2 -3.88 -14.09 6.10
N PHE A 3 -5.11 -13.80 6.55
CA PHE A 3 -5.90 -12.63 6.14
C PHE A 3 -5.14 -11.30 6.27
N LEU A 4 -4.34 -11.12 7.34
CA LEU A 4 -3.52 -9.92 7.53
C LEU A 4 -2.46 -9.75 6.43
N LYS A 5 -1.91 -10.86 5.92
CA LYS A 5 -0.97 -10.81 4.79
C LYS A 5 -1.69 -10.42 3.50
N ILE A 6 -2.87 -10.99 3.26
CA ILE A 6 -3.67 -10.67 2.07
C ILE A 6 -4.02 -9.19 2.08
N MET A 7 -4.53 -8.68 3.20
CA MET A 7 -4.82 -7.25 3.38
C MET A 7 -3.58 -6.38 3.16
N GLY A 8 -2.43 -6.75 3.71
CA GLY A 8 -1.21 -5.98 3.52
C GLY A 8 -0.72 -5.95 2.07
N ILE A 9 -0.83 -7.07 1.34
CA ILE A 9 -0.50 -7.12 -0.10
C ILE A 9 -1.47 -6.25 -0.90
N VAL A 10 -2.78 -6.37 -0.63
CA VAL A 10 -3.82 -5.58 -1.31
C VAL A 10 -3.58 -4.08 -1.13
N ILE A 11 -3.24 -3.63 0.08
CA ILE A 11 -2.94 -2.22 0.35
C ILE A 11 -1.73 -1.76 -0.47
N ILE A 12 -0.64 -2.53 -0.52
CA ILE A 12 0.56 -2.17 -1.28
C ILE A 12 0.24 -2.07 -2.78
N VAL A 13 -0.48 -3.06 -3.32
CA VAL A 13 -0.85 -3.09 -4.75
C VAL A 13 -1.80 -1.93 -5.09
N ALA A 14 -2.84 -1.69 -4.29
CA ALA A 14 -3.77 -0.60 -4.50
C ALA A 14 -3.07 0.77 -4.47
N THR A 15 -2.15 0.97 -3.51
CA THR A 15 -1.35 2.19 -3.41
C THR A 15 -0.49 2.39 -4.66
N GLY A 16 0.15 1.33 -5.16
CA GLY A 16 0.94 1.39 -6.38
C GLY A 16 0.12 1.73 -7.62
N LEU A 17 -1.08 1.15 -7.77
CA LEU A 17 -1.99 1.46 -8.86
C LEU A 17 -2.46 2.92 -8.81
N GLU A 18 -2.73 3.44 -7.62
CA GLU A 18 -3.16 4.83 -7.45
C GLU A 18 -2.04 5.83 -7.77
N LEU A 19 -0.80 5.53 -7.36
CA LEU A 19 0.36 6.33 -7.78
C LEU A 19 0.56 6.31 -9.29
N LEU A 20 0.43 5.16 -9.94
CA LEU A 20 0.53 5.06 -11.40
C LEU A 20 -0.55 5.90 -12.09
N ARG A 21 -1.78 5.90 -11.58
CA ARG A 21 -2.85 6.75 -12.10
C ARG A 21 -2.50 8.22 -11.95
N ILE A 22 -2.07 8.65 -10.76
CA ILE A 22 -1.71 10.04 -10.50
C ILE A 22 -0.58 10.50 -11.44
N VAL A 23 0.45 9.68 -11.60
CA VAL A 23 1.55 9.94 -12.55
C VAL A 23 1.01 10.08 -13.97
N THR A 24 0.15 9.15 -14.42
CA THR A 24 -0.43 9.17 -15.77
C THR A 24 -1.30 10.40 -15.99
N HIS A 25 -2.14 10.76 -15.01
CA HIS A 25 -3.00 11.95 -15.08
C HIS A 25 -2.17 13.23 -15.07
N TYR A 26 -1.11 13.29 -14.27
CA TYR A 26 -0.18 14.43 -14.25
C TYR A 26 0.57 14.58 -15.57
N SER A 27 1.11 13.49 -16.13
CA SER A 27 1.80 13.54 -17.42
C SER A 27 0.88 13.86 -18.59
N SER A 28 -0.41 13.49 -18.50
CA SER A 28 -1.41 13.80 -19.52
C SER A 28 -1.91 15.25 -19.49
N GLY A 29 -1.47 16.05 -18.50
CA GLY A 29 -1.96 17.42 -18.31
C GLY A 29 -3.39 17.52 -17.74
N ASN A 30 -3.98 16.39 -17.34
CA ASN A 30 -5.30 16.35 -16.69
C ASN A 30 -5.25 16.83 -15.23
N LEU A 31 -4.07 16.80 -14.59
CA LEU A 31 -3.84 17.41 -13.29
C LEU A 31 -3.05 18.70 -13.49
N GLU A 32 -3.58 19.80 -12.97
CA GLU A 32 -2.94 21.13 -13.02
C GLU A 32 -1.66 21.17 -12.19
N SER A 33 -1.59 20.38 -11.11
CA SER A 33 -0.42 20.27 -10.25
C SER A 33 -0.31 18.88 -9.63
N TRP A 34 0.90 18.54 -9.19
CA TRP A 34 1.15 17.31 -8.45
C TRP A 34 0.34 17.30 -7.13
N PRO A 35 -0.43 16.24 -6.82
CA PRO A 35 -1.28 16.23 -5.63
C PRO A 35 -0.45 16.32 -4.34
N PHE A 36 -0.75 17.33 -3.52
CA PHE A 36 -0.04 17.55 -2.27
C PHE A 36 -0.27 16.40 -1.28
N GLY A 37 0.82 15.86 -0.72
CA GLY A 37 0.76 14.80 0.29
C GLY A 37 0.61 13.38 -0.28
N VAL A 38 0.64 13.20 -1.60
CA VAL A 38 0.55 11.87 -2.22
C VAL A 38 1.74 10.98 -1.82
N GLU A 39 2.94 11.54 -1.69
CA GLU A 39 4.12 10.77 -1.28
C GLU A 39 4.01 10.31 0.17
N ILE A 40 3.52 11.18 1.05
CA ILE A 40 3.34 10.89 2.47
C ILE A 40 2.24 9.82 2.64
N GLY A 41 1.12 9.98 1.93
CA GLY A 41 0.03 9.01 1.91
C GLY A 41 0.49 7.64 1.42
N ALA A 42 1.24 7.61 0.31
CA ALA A 42 1.79 6.38 -0.24
C ALA A 42 2.82 5.72 0.69
N ALA A 43 3.72 6.49 1.29
CA ALA A 43 4.70 6.00 2.25
C ALA A 43 4.01 5.38 3.48
N PHE A 44 2.96 6.03 4.00
CA PHE A 44 2.19 5.51 5.13
C PHE A 44 1.43 4.23 4.77
N ALA A 45 0.80 4.18 3.59
CA ALA A 45 0.08 3.00 3.12
C ALA A 45 1.01 1.79 2.89
N ILE A 46 2.19 2.02 2.30
CA ILE A 46 3.21 0.98 2.15
C ILE A 46 3.70 0.49 3.51
N TRP A 47 3.99 1.41 4.43
CA TRP A 47 4.40 1.06 5.80
C TRP A 47 3.35 0.21 6.51
N LEU A 48 2.07 0.59 6.42
CA LEU A 48 0.95 -0.15 6.98
C LEU A 48 0.81 -1.54 6.35
N GLY A 49 0.94 -1.65 5.02
CA GLY A 49 0.91 -2.94 4.32
C GLY A 49 2.02 -3.88 4.78
N ILE A 50 3.25 -3.39 4.89
CA ILE A 50 4.40 -4.14 5.41
C ILE A 50 4.15 -4.55 6.87
N PHE A 51 3.64 -3.64 7.70
CA PHE A 51 3.33 -3.92 9.10
C PHE A 51 2.32 -5.07 9.24
N LEU A 52 1.25 -5.07 8.44
CA LEU A 52 0.22 -6.12 8.45
C LEU A 52 0.80 -7.47 7.99
N ILE A 53 1.63 -7.49 6.95
CA ILE A 53 2.33 -8.71 6.50
C ILE A 53 3.22 -9.27 7.62
N ARG A 54 3.97 -8.41 8.32
CA ARG A 54 4.82 -8.81 9.45
C ARG A 54 3.99 -9.35 10.61
N ARG A 55 2.86 -8.73 10.95
CA ARG A 55 1.96 -9.19 12.01
C ARG A 55 1.30 -10.54 11.66
N GLY A 56 0.85 -10.71 10.42
CA GLY A 56 0.31 -11.98 9.92
C GLY A 56 1.34 -13.12 9.90
N ASN A 57 2.63 -12.81 9.69
CA ASN A 57 3.71 -13.77 9.84
C ASN A 57 3.88 -14.25 11.29
N LYS A 58 3.82 -13.32 12.26
CA LYS A 58 3.96 -13.65 13.69
C LYS A 58 2.79 -14.50 14.21
N GLN A 59 1.56 -14.20 13.80
CA GLN A 59 0.39 -15.00 14.20
C GLN A 59 0.44 -16.45 13.67
N LYS A 60 0.95 -16.67 12.45
CA LYS A 60 1.10 -18.04 11.91
C LYS A 60 2.09 -18.88 12.75
N LYS A 61 3.14 -18.26 13.29
CA LYS A 61 4.13 -18.95 14.14
C LYS A 61 3.60 -19.25 15.55
N SER A 62 2.66 -18.44 16.05
CA SER A 62 2.09 -18.61 17.40
C SER A 62 0.96 -19.65 17.48
N GLY A 63 0.32 -20.01 16.36
CA GLY A 63 -0.75 -21.03 16.32
C GLY A 63 -0.27 -22.43 15.94
N LEU A 64 1.04 -22.68 15.99
CA LEU A 64 1.70 -23.97 15.73
C LEU A 64 2.43 -24.50 16.98
N GLN A 65 2.09 -23.97 18.16
CA GLN A 65 2.47 -24.50 19.47
C GLN A 65 1.25 -25.06 20.17
#